data_AF-A0A1P8KCE1-F1
#
_entry.id   AF-A0A1P8KCE1-F1
#
_cell.length_a   1.000
_cell.length_b   1.000
_cell.length_c   1.000
_cell.angle_alpha   90.00
_cell.angle_beta   90.00
_cell.angle_gamma   90.00
#
_symmetry.space_group_name_H-M   'P 1'
#
loop_
_entity.id
_entity.type
_entity.pdbx_description
1 polymer ?
#
loop_
_entity_poly.entity_id
_entity_poly.type
_entity_poly.pdbx_seq_one_letter_code
_entity_poly.pdbx_strand_id
1 'polypeptide(L)' 'MRTITSLAITLCLAATLLAGCSTQAWYEGMRRGAENECNRQAPGAAEQCRDRINKEKYDAYEKERAAAQKP' A
#
# COMPACT_ATOMS: atom_id res chain seq x y z
N MET A 1 21.20 32.23 15.63
CA MET A 1 19.75 32.16 15.31
C MET A 1 19.47 31.70 13.88
N ARG A 2 20.00 32.35 12.82
CA ARG A 2 19.75 31.96 11.41
C ARG A 2 20.12 30.50 11.08
N THR A 3 21.20 29.97 11.66
CA THR A 3 21.64 28.58 11.46
C THR A 3 20.72 27.55 12.12
N ILE A 4 20.15 27.88 13.28
CA ILE A 4 19.23 27.02 14.04
C ILE A 4 17.89 26.91 13.31
N THR A 5 17.38 28.02 12.77
CA THR A 5 16.16 28.00 11.94
C THR A 5 16.34 27.18 10.67
N SER A 6 17.49 27.27 10.00
CA SER A 6 17.75 26.45 8.81
C SER A 6 17.79 24.95 9.12
N LEU A 7 18.47 24.56 10.21
CA LEU A 7 18.51 23.17 10.68
C LEU A 7 17.13 22.63 11.05
N ALA A 8 16.31 23.44 11.73
CA ALA A 8 14.96 23.06 12.09
C ALA A 8 14.07 22.84 10.86
N ILE A 9 14.19 23.69 9.83
CA ILE A 9 13.45 23.56 8.57
C ILE A 9 13.87 22.29 7.83
N THR A 10 15.17 22.01 7.73
CA THR A 10 15.67 20.78 7.09
C THR A 10 15.19 19.53 7.82
N LEU A 11 15.19 19.54 9.16
CA LEU A 11 14.72 18.42 9.97
C LEU A 11 13.20 18.19 9.81
N CYS A 12 12.40 19.25 9.78
CA CYS A 12 10.96 19.15 9.52
C CYS A 12 10.65 18.62 8.13
N LEU A 13 11.38 19.05 7.10
CA LEU A 13 11.23 18.52 5.74
C LEU A 13 11.62 17.04 5.65
N ALA A 14 12.67 16.62 6.35
CA ALA A 14 13.05 15.21 6.38
C ALA A 14 11.94 14.36 7.04
N ALA A 15 11.37 14.82 8.16
CA ALA A 15 10.31 14.09 8.86
C ALA A 15 9.04 13.88 8.00
N THR A 16 8.65 14.86 7.18
CA THR A 16 7.47 14.71 6.30
C THR A 16 7.73 13.80 5.10
N LEU A 17 8.96 13.72 4.60
CA LEU A 17 9.34 12.76 3.56
C LEU A 17 9.30 11.31 4.07
N LEU A 18 9.68 11.07 5.33
CA LEU A 18 9.54 9.75 5.96
C LEU A 18 8.07 9.40 6.29
N ALA A 19 7.21 10.38 6.51
CA ALA A 19 5.76 10.17 6.70
C ALA A 19 5.01 9.75 5.41
N GLY A 20 5.70 9.75 4.25
CA GLY A 20 5.16 9.28 2.97
C GLY A 20 4.98 7.77 2.82
N CYS A 21 5.41 6.96 3.81
CA CYS A 21 5.03 5.55 3.88
C CYS A 21 3.56 5.41 4.35
N SER A 22 2.61 5.85 3.52
CA SER A 22 1.21 5.55 3.80
C SER A 22 0.91 4.09 3.47
N THR A 23 0.26 3.39 4.39
CA THR A 23 -0.16 1.99 4.20
C THR A 23 -1.03 1.85 2.95
N GLN A 24 -1.79 2.90 2.61
CA GLN A 24 -2.61 2.96 1.40
C GLN A 24 -1.75 2.95 0.12
N ALA A 25 -0.73 3.80 0.02
CA ALA A 25 0.13 3.85 -1.18
C ALA A 25 0.90 2.54 -1.37
N TRP A 26 1.35 1.93 -0.28
CA TRP A 26 1.99 0.61 -0.30
C TRP A 26 1.01 -0.49 -0.75
N TYR A 27 -0.21 -0.50 -0.22
CA TYR A 27 -1.25 -1.47 -0.58
C TYR A 27 -1.67 -1.34 -2.05
N GLU A 28 -1.89 -0.11 -2.53
CA GLU A 28 -2.17 0.17 -3.94
C GLU A 28 -1.02 -0.26 -4.84
N GLY A 29 0.23 -0.03 -4.43
CA GLY A 29 1.43 -0.48 -5.15
C GLY A 29 1.49 -2.00 -5.28
N MET A 30 1.34 -2.73 -4.18
CA MET A 30 1.30 -4.20 -4.21
C MET A 30 0.14 -4.74 -5.04
N ARG A 31 -1.05 -4.13 -4.92
CA ARG A 31 -2.23 -4.50 -5.69
C ARG A 31 -1.98 -4.40 -7.20
N ARG A 32 -1.44 -3.28 -7.66
CA ARG A 32 -1.13 -3.07 -9.08
C ARG A 32 -0.04 -4.02 -9.57
N GLY A 33 0.94 -4.34 -8.72
CA GLY A 33 1.96 -5.34 -9.02
C GLY A 33 1.37 -6.73 -9.29
N ALA A 34 0.47 -7.19 -8.40
CA ALA A 34 -0.21 -8.47 -8.55
C ALA A 34 -1.13 -8.51 -9.80
N GLU A 35 -1.86 -7.43 -10.08
CA GLU A 35 -2.70 -7.31 -11.28
C GLU A 35 -1.85 -7.35 -12.57
N ASN A 36 -0.71 -6.66 -12.57
CA ASN A 36 0.23 -6.68 -13.69
C ASN A 36 0.83 -8.08 -13.93
N GLU A 37 1.10 -8.83 -12.86
CA GLU A 37 1.58 -10.21 -12.98
C GLU A 37 0.52 -11.13 -13.59
N CYS A 38 -0.76 -10.96 -13.25
CA CYS A 38 -1.84 -11.68 -13.91
C CYS A 38 -1.93 -11.35 -15.40
N ASN A 39 -1.68 -10.11 -15.80
CA ASN A 39 -1.72 -9.69 -17.20
C ASN A 39 -0.56 -10.24 -18.04
N ARG A 40 0.51 -10.77 -17.41
CA ARG A 40 1.60 -11.48 -18.11
C ARG A 40 1.26 -12.92 -18.44
N GLN A 41 0.18 -13.45 -17.89
CA GLN A 41 -0.24 -14.82 -18.16
C GLN A 41 -0.98 -14.93 -19.49
N ALA A 42 -1.10 -16.16 -20.01
CA ALA A 42 -1.83 -16.43 -21.25
C ALA A 42 -3.30 -15.95 -21.18
N PRO A 43 -3.90 -15.54 -22.31
CA PRO A 43 -5.31 -15.16 -22.38
C PRO A 43 -6.19 -16.36 -21.97
N GLY A 44 -6.83 -16.25 -20.79
CA GLY A 44 -7.57 -17.32 -20.12
C GLY A 44 -7.09 -17.59 -18.69
N ALA A 45 -5.76 -17.63 -18.48
CA ALA A 45 -5.15 -17.75 -17.15
C ALA A 45 -5.15 -16.40 -16.39
N ALA A 46 -5.06 -15.29 -17.14
CA ALA A 46 -5.08 -13.94 -16.57
C ALA A 46 -6.38 -13.64 -15.79
N GLU A 47 -7.53 -14.12 -16.28
CA GLU A 47 -8.83 -13.90 -15.61
C GLU A 47 -8.93 -14.70 -14.31
N GLN A 48 -8.59 -15.99 -14.34
CA GLN A 48 -8.55 -16.83 -13.14
C GLN A 48 -7.56 -16.30 -12.10
N CYS A 49 -6.42 -15.78 -12.55
CA CYS A 49 -5.44 -15.11 -11.68
C CYS A 49 -6.05 -13.88 -10.99
N ARG A 50 -6.74 -13.01 -11.74
CA ARG A 50 -7.40 -11.82 -11.20
C ARG A 50 -8.48 -12.18 -10.17
N ASP A 51 -9.26 -13.21 -10.43
CA ASP A 51 -10.30 -13.67 -9.50
C ASP A 51 -9.73 -14.18 -8.18
N ARG A 52 -8.60 -14.89 -8.22
CA ARG A 52 -7.92 -15.36 -7.01
C ARG A 52 -7.39 -14.21 -6.16
N ILE A 53 -6.67 -13.26 -6.76
CA ILE A 53 -6.09 -12.13 -6.01
C ILE A 53 -7.18 -11.20 -5.44
N ASN A 54 -8.36 -11.13 -6.04
CA ASN A 54 -9.48 -10.33 -5.54
C ASN A 54 -10.15 -10.99 -4.33
N LYS A 55 -10.32 -12.32 -4.34
CA LYS A 55 -10.87 -13.08 -3.21
C LYS A 55 -9.97 -13.01 -1.98
N GLU A 56 -8.66 -13.25 -2.15
CA GLU A 56 -7.70 -13.17 -1.04
C GLU A 56 -7.67 -11.79 -0.39
N LYS A 57 -7.83 -10.72 -1.19
CA LYS A 57 -7.92 -9.34 -0.67
C LYS A 57 -9.21 -9.06 0.11
N TYR A 58 -10.34 -9.60 -0.35
CA TYR A 58 -11.61 -9.44 0.36
C TYR A 58 -11.57 -10.14 1.73
N ASP A 59 -11.04 -11.37 1.78
CA ASP A 59 -10.88 -12.11 3.03
C ASP A 59 -9.92 -11.40 4.01
N ALA A 60 -8.83 -10.81 3.50
CA ALA A 60 -7.91 -10.01 4.30
C ALA A 60 -8.58 -8.74 4.86
N TYR A 61 -9.36 -8.03 4.03
CA TYR A 61 -10.13 -6.86 4.45
C TYR A 61 -11.14 -7.20 5.55
N GLU A 62 -11.90 -8.29 5.40
CA GLU A 62 -12.85 -8.77 6.42
C GLU A 62 -12.15 -9.10 7.73
N LYS A 63 -10.99 -9.77 7.68
CA LYS A 63 -10.19 -10.11 8.86
C LYS A 63 -9.68 -8.86 9.60
N GLU A 64 -9.18 -7.87 8.88
CA GLU A 64 -8.74 -6.60 9.46
C GLU A 64 -9.90 -5.82 10.09
N ARG A 65 -11.06 -5.77 9.41
CA ARG A 65 -12.28 -5.14 9.92
C ARG A 65 -12.80 -5.83 11.17
N ALA A 66 -12.79 -7.15 11.21
CA ALA A 66 -13.20 -7.93 12.37
C ALA A 66 -12.24 -7.73 13.55
N ALA A 67 -10.93 -7.65 13.29
CA ALA A 67 -9.93 -7.36 14.33
C ALA A 67 -10.07 -5.93 14.90
N ALA A 68 -10.37 -4.94 14.05
CA ALA A 68 -10.59 -3.55 14.45
C ALA A 68 -11.94 -3.32 15.18
N GLN A 69 -12.89 -4.25 15.08
CA GLN A 69 -14.20 -4.19 15.74
C GLN A 69 -14.27 -4.97 17.06
N LYS A 70 -13.17 -5.64 17.47
CA LYS A 70 -13.12 -6.36 18.74
C LYS A 70 -12.85 -5.34 19.87
N PRO A 71 -13.70 -5.27 20.92
CA PRO A 71 -13.51 -4.34 22.04
C PRO A 71 -12.28 -4.69 22.87
#